data_AF-A0A914JMR5-F1
#
_entry.id   AF-A0A914JMR5-F1
#
_cell.length_a   1.000
_cell.length_b   1.000
_cell.length_c   1.000
_cell.angle_alpha   90.00
_cell.angle_beta   90.00
_cell.angle_gamma   90.00
#
_symmetry.space_group_name_H-M   'P 1'
#
loop_
_entity.id
_entity.type
_entity.pdbx_description
1 polymer ?
#
loop_
_entity_poly.entity_id
_entity_poly.type
_entity_poly.pdbx_seq_one_letter_code
_entity_poly.pdbx_strand_id
1 'polypeptide(L)'
;MTLSSTSQIPTTTAVEIQNTSDQTSDIIAGAILLLVGICGITANMTAIKIIRKVPSLKNCFGYFLLLHASAEASVMAIFIFWAAPVTFL
;
A
#
# COMPACT_ATOMS: atom_id res chain seq x y z
N MET A 1 25.68 12.14 50.34
CA MET A 1 24.68 13.18 50.05
C MET A 1 24.96 13.75 48.67
N THR A 2 24.41 13.13 47.63
CA THR A 2 24.21 13.71 46.30
C THR A 2 22.96 13.05 45.75
N LEU A 3 21.93 13.87 45.53
CA LEU A 3 20.59 13.47 45.13
C LEU A 3 20.60 12.94 43.69
N SER A 4 20.23 11.68 43.51
CA SER A 4 19.86 11.15 42.20
C SER A 4 18.52 11.75 41.80
N SER A 5 18.56 12.86 41.06
CA SER A 5 17.40 13.43 40.38
C SER A 5 16.98 12.52 39.23
N THR A 6 16.26 11.44 39.54
CA THR A 6 15.50 10.68 38.56
C THR A 6 14.28 11.53 38.18
N SER A 7 14.40 12.25 37.06
CA SER A 7 13.26 12.90 36.41
C SER A 7 12.29 11.82 35.93
N GLN A 8 11.27 11.54 36.72
CA GLN A 8 10.13 10.70 36.36
C GLN A 8 9.30 11.45 35.32
N ILE A 9 9.66 11.33 34.04
CA ILE A 9 8.76 11.71 32.96
C ILE A 9 7.55 10.77 33.07
N PRO A 10 6.30 11.28 33.20
CA PRO A 10 5.16 10.44 33.51
C PRO A 10 4.97 9.39 32.42
N THR A 11 5.04 8.12 32.80
CA THR A 11 4.90 6.95 31.91
C THR A 11 3.63 7.03 31.05
N THR A 12 2.58 7.66 31.55
CA THR A 12 1.33 7.93 30.82
C THR A 12 1.54 8.78 29.57
N THR A 13 2.39 9.80 29.64
CA THR A 13 2.65 10.72 28.52
C THR A 13 3.48 10.06 27.42
N ALA A 14 4.42 9.18 27.79
CA ALA A 14 5.23 8.45 26.80
C ALA A 14 4.39 7.45 25.99
N VAL A 15 3.46 6.75 26.65
CA VAL A 15 2.55 5.79 26.00
C VAL A 15 1.55 6.51 25.08
N GLU A 16 1.03 7.67 25.49
CA GLU A 16 0.11 8.47 24.68
C GLU A 16 0.78 9.00 23.40
N ILE A 17 2.02 9.52 23.51
CA ILE A 17 2.78 9.99 22.36
C ILE A 17 3.07 8.83 21.40
N GLN A 18 3.48 7.66 21.92
CA GLN A 18 3.78 6.50 21.08
C GLN A 18 2.54 5.99 20.33
N ASN A 19 1.38 5.94 21.00
CA ASN A 19 0.13 5.50 20.35
C ASN A 19 -0.31 6.47 19.23
N THR A 20 -0.13 7.78 19.43
CA THR A 20 -0.43 8.76 18.37
C THR A 20 0.51 8.68 17.16
N SER A 21 1.80 8.38 17.39
CA SER A 21 2.75 8.18 16.29
C SER A 21 2.48 6.90 15.50
N ASP A 22 2.08 5.83 16.19
CA ASP A 22 1.74 4.55 15.56
C ASP A 22 0.48 4.70 14.69
N GLN A 23 -0.59 5.31 15.24
CA GLN A 23 -1.81 5.62 14.48
C GLN A 23 -1.55 6.49 13.24
N THR A 24 -0.68 7.50 13.35
CA THR A 24 -0.34 8.35 12.20
C THR A 24 0.40 7.55 11.13
N SER A 25 1.29 6.65 11.52
CA SER A 25 2.06 5.80 10.61
C SER A 25 1.15 4.81 9.88
N ASP A 26 0.18 4.24 10.58
CA ASP A 26 -0.82 3.32 10.03
C ASP A 26 -1.72 4.01 9.01
N ILE A 27 -2.19 5.24 9.31
CA ILE A 27 -2.98 6.05 8.36
C ILE A 27 -2.17 6.35 7.09
N ILE A 28 -0.89 6.73 7.23
CA ILE A 28 -0.04 7.01 6.08
C ILE A 28 0.20 5.75 5.25
N ALA A 29 0.47 4.61 5.92
CA ALA A 29 0.68 3.33 5.24
C ALA A 29 -0.59 2.89 4.48
N GLY A 30 -1.76 2.98 5.10
CA GLY A 30 -3.05 2.70 4.44
C GLY A 30 -3.28 3.60 3.22
N ALA A 31 -2.96 4.88 3.32
CA ALA A 31 -3.09 5.83 2.20
C ALA A 31 -2.15 5.49 1.04
N ILE A 32 -0.91 5.10 1.33
CA ILE A 32 0.06 4.66 0.31
C ILE A 32 -0.43 3.39 -0.38
N LEU A 33 -0.89 2.39 0.38
CA LEU A 33 -1.42 1.14 -0.18
C LEU A 33 -2.60 1.40 -1.12
N LEU A 34 -3.51 2.30 -0.75
CA LEU A 34 -4.66 2.67 -1.56
C LEU A 34 -4.22 3.41 -2.85
N LEU A 35 -3.29 4.35 -2.75
CA LEU A 35 -2.78 5.09 -3.91
C LEU A 35 -2.03 4.18 -4.89
N VAL A 36 -1.17 3.30 -4.37
CA VAL A 36 -0.45 2.29 -5.16
C VAL A 36 -1.45 1.34 -5.83
N GLY A 37 -2.46 0.88 -5.10
CA GLY A 37 -3.50 0.00 -5.65
C GLY A 37 -4.26 0.65 -6.81
N ILE A 38 -4.73 1.90 -6.66
CA ILE A 38 -5.46 2.62 -7.73
C ILE A 38 -4.57 2.85 -8.95
N CYS A 39 -3.33 3.33 -8.73
CA CYS A 39 -2.36 3.56 -9.80
C CYS A 39 -2.03 2.25 -10.53
N GLY A 40 -1.79 1.17 -9.77
CA GLY A 40 -1.49 -0.15 -10.30
C GLY A 40 -2.65 -0.71 -11.14
N ILE A 41 -3.90 -0.64 -10.66
CA ILE A 41 -5.06 -1.09 -11.44
C ILE A 41 -5.20 -0.29 -12.73
N THR A 42 -5.13 1.04 -12.66
CA THR A 42 -5.31 1.88 -13.85
C THR A 42 -4.23 1.64 -14.91
N ALA A 43 -2.96 1.52 -14.50
CA ALA A 43 -1.85 1.20 -15.38
C ALA A 43 -2.01 -0.19 -16.03
N ASN A 44 -2.28 -1.22 -15.23
CA ASN A 44 -2.45 -2.58 -15.73
C ASN A 44 -3.67 -2.75 -16.65
N MET A 45 -4.80 -2.10 -16.32
CA MET A 45 -5.99 -2.10 -17.18
C MET A 45 -5.71 -1.39 -18.52
N THR A 46 -4.89 -0.34 -18.51
CA THR A 46 -4.46 0.35 -19.74
C THR A 46 -3.57 -0.56 -20.58
N ALA A 47 -2.60 -1.25 -19.97
CA ALA A 47 -1.75 -2.22 -20.65
C ALA A 47 -2.59 -3.34 -21.30
N ILE A 48 -3.53 -3.94 -20.56
CA ILE A 48 -4.45 -4.97 -21.08
C ILE A 48 -5.23 -4.45 -22.29
N LYS A 49 -5.75 -3.21 -22.25
CA LYS A 49 -6.47 -2.60 -23.38
C LYS A 49 -5.58 -2.42 -24.60
N ILE A 50 -4.35 -1.92 -24.41
CA ILE A 50 -3.38 -1.72 -25.49
C ILE A 50 -3.03 -3.05 -26.15
N ILE A 51 -2.70 -4.07 -25.37
CA ILE A 51 -2.32 -5.40 -25.88
C ILE A 51 -3.45 -6.02 -26.70
N ARG A 52 -4.71 -5.88 -26.24
CA ARG A 52 -5.87 -6.40 -26.98
C ARG A 52 -6.14 -5.63 -28.27
N LYS A 53 -5.86 -4.33 -28.30
CA LYS A 53 -6.16 -3.45 -29.44
C LYS A 53 -5.08 -3.49 -30.52
N VAL A 54 -3.82 -3.64 -30.14
CA VAL A 54 -2.68 -3.58 -31.07
C VAL A 54 -2.46 -4.97 -31.71
N PRO A 55 -2.69 -5.14 -33.02
CA PRO A 55 -2.61 -6.44 -33.67
C PRO A 55 -1.19 -7.02 -33.71
N SER A 56 -0.15 -6.17 -33.69
CA SER A 56 1.26 -6.63 -33.64
C SER A 56 1.63 -7.30 -32.30
N LEU A 57 0.82 -7.11 -31.25
CA LEU A 57 1.01 -7.75 -29.95
C LEU A 57 0.23 -9.07 -29.81
N LYS A 58 -0.46 -9.55 -30.85
CA LYS A 58 -1.16 -10.86 -30.84
C LYS A 58 -0.20 -12.02 -31.10
N ASN A 59 0.88 -12.07 -30.33
CA ASN A 59 1.91 -13.10 -30.36
C ASN A 59 2.16 -13.63 -28.94
N CYS A 60 3.04 -14.63 -28.80
CA CYS A 60 3.35 -15.22 -27.49
C CYS A 60 3.80 -14.19 -26.45
N PHE A 61 4.54 -13.17 -26.88
CA PHE A 61 5.01 -12.09 -26.01
C PHE A 61 3.85 -11.23 -25.48
N GLY A 62 2.92 -10.81 -26.35
CA GLY A 62 1.78 -10.02 -25.89
C GLY A 62 0.79 -10.83 -25.03
N TYR A 63 0.63 -12.13 -25.28
CA TYR A 63 -0.15 -12.98 -24.36
C TYR A 63 0.51 -13.11 -22.98
N PHE A 64 1.84 -13.26 -22.93
CA PHE A 64 2.58 -13.23 -21.67
C PHE A 64 2.38 -11.90 -20.93
N LEU A 65 2.49 -10.78 -21.64
CA LEU A 65 2.28 -9.45 -21.07
C LEU A 65 0.83 -9.25 -20.60
N LEU A 66 -0.16 -9.83 -21.30
CA LEU A 66 -1.56 -9.78 -20.92
C LEU A 66 -1.81 -10.55 -19.62
N LEU A 67 -1.23 -11.75 -19.49
CA LEU A 67 -1.32 -12.55 -18.27
C LEU A 67 -0.65 -11.84 -17.11
N HIS A 68 0.56 -11.31 -17.31
CA HIS A 68 1.27 -10.55 -16.30
C HIS A 68 0.46 -9.34 -15.83
N ALA A 69 -0.01 -8.50 -16.75
CA ALA A 69 -0.83 -7.34 -16.41
C ALA A 69 -2.16 -7.73 -15.73
N SER A 70 -2.76 -8.87 -16.09
CA SER A 70 -3.98 -9.36 -15.43
C SER A 70 -3.74 -9.84 -13.99
N ALA A 71 -2.59 -10.49 -13.74
CA ALA A 71 -2.19 -10.92 -12.41
C ALA A 71 -1.89 -9.72 -11.52
N GLU A 72 -1.11 -8.75 -12.04
CA GLU A 72 -0.82 -7.49 -11.34
C GLU A 72 -2.10 -6.70 -11.02
N ALA A 73 -3.04 -6.59 -11.96
CA ALA A 73 -4.33 -5.94 -11.68
C ALA A 73 -5.10 -6.63 -10.53
N SER A 74 -5.00 -7.96 -10.43
CA SER A 74 -5.64 -8.74 -9.37
C SER A 74 -4.98 -8.52 -8.01
N VAL A 75 -3.64 -8.48 -7.96
CA VAL A 75 -2.88 -8.17 -6.73
C VAL A 75 -3.18 -6.75 -6.25
N MET A 76 -3.26 -5.79 -7.16
CA MET A 76 -3.59 -4.40 -6.81
C MET A 76 -5.01 -4.26 -6.27
N ALA A 77 -5.95 -5.12 -6.70
CA ALA A 77 -7.28 -5.19 -6.09
C ALA A 77 -7.23 -5.66 -4.63
N ILE A 78 -6.36 -6.63 -4.30
CA ILE A 78 -6.15 -7.07 -2.90
C ILE A 78 -5.61 -5.91 -2.05
N PHE A 79 -4.71 -5.09 -2.60
CA PHE A 79 -4.21 -3.92 -1.88
C PHE A 79 -5.31 -2.90 -1.56
N ILE A 80 -6.24 -2.67 -2.48
CA ILE A 80 -7.36 -1.73 -2.27
C ILE A 80 -8.41 -2.30 -1.32
N PHE A 81 -8.85 -3.55 -1.52
CA PHE A 81 -10.01 -4.11 -0.82
C PHE A 81 -9.67 -4.80 0.50
N TRP A 82 -8.40 -5.18 0.71
CA TRP A 82 -7.97 -5.90 1.91
C TRP A 82 -6.85 -5.19 2.65
N ALA A 83 -5.71 -4.96 1.99
CA ALA A 83 -4.52 -4.46 2.69
C ALA A 83 -4.75 -3.05 3.24
N ALA A 84 -5.22 -2.09 2.43
CA ALA A 84 -5.46 -0.73 2.89
C ALA A 84 -6.50 -0.65 4.04
N PRO A 85 -7.69 -1.29 3.96
CA PRO A 85 -8.64 -1.30 5.07
C PRO A 85 -8.09 -1.90 6.36
N VAL A 86 -7.31 -2.99 6.27
CA VAL A 86 -6.68 -3.61 7.44
C VAL A 86 -5.60 -2.72 8.04
N THR A 87 -4.92 -1.90 7.24
CA THR A 87 -3.91 -0.95 7.74
C THR A 87 -4.52 0.32 8.34
N PHE A 88 -5.75 0.68 7.95
CA PHE A 88 -6.45 1.83 8.53
C PHE A 88 -7.13 1.53 9.88
N LEU A 89 -7.28 0.24 10.24
CA LEU A 89 -8.13 -0.24 11.32
C LEU A 89 -7.28 -0.85 12.43
#